data_AF-A0AAW2W561-F1
#
_entry.id   AF-A0AAW2W561-F1
#
_cell.length_a   1.000
_cell.length_b   1.000
_cell.length_c   1.000
_cell.angle_alpha   90.00
_cell.angle_beta   90.00
_cell.angle_gamma   90.00
#
_symmetry.space_group_name_H-M   'P 1'
#
loop_
_entity.id
_entity.type
_entity.pdbx_description
1 polymer ?
#
loop_
_entity_poly.entity_id
_entity_poly.type
_entity_poly.pdbx_seq_one_letter_code
_entity_poly.pdbx_strand_id
1 'polypeptide(L)'
;MLLQVSTAFVHDTKKGLIAKKPFGMGETLDGSKISYLDINMEKKIIEERLKALQMQKATEIETTRAMKDLGIERAMLHGWPNTYVFTKAIGEMLLENFEKAKIVIIRPTIVTSTYKESFPGWIEGVRTMDSIFVAYGKGKLKFFAGDPNSTPDMIPGDMVVNCMLAAIAIHSNHHQHNLFIYHIGSSRRNPVKYAKVKSLMQRYLTENPLLDSRGRPIKVAQLTILSTMASFHNYIAIHYLPFLQILKLANMIFCNLFGSIYANARRRLSTTMRLTELYKPYLFSQGVFDDMNTENLRRMIKESNTKVMLNFDPKCIQWDEYFVNTHFKGLTKYVLK
;
A
#
# COMPACT_ATOMS: atom_id res chain seq x y z
N MET A 1 -17.84 20.60 10.36
CA MET A 1 -17.57 19.18 10.07
C MET A 1 -16.14 19.05 9.61
N LEU A 2 -15.43 17.99 10.01
CA LEU A 2 -14.09 17.65 9.57
C LEU A 2 -14.15 16.27 8.88
N LEU A 3 -13.57 16.17 7.68
CA LEU A 3 -13.41 14.91 6.98
C LEU A 3 -11.93 14.52 6.97
N GLN A 4 -11.62 13.35 7.53
CA GLN A 4 -10.28 12.78 7.55
C GLN A 4 -10.21 11.60 6.58
N VAL A 5 -9.21 11.63 5.70
CA VAL A 5 -8.86 10.46 4.89
C VAL A 5 -7.78 9.66 5.63
N SER A 6 -8.14 8.46 6.04
CA SER A 6 -7.29 7.51 6.73
C SER A 6 -6.92 6.34 5.81
N THR A 7 -6.90 5.11 6.31
CA THR A 7 -6.79 3.89 5.53
C THR A 7 -7.51 2.75 6.22
N ALA A 8 -8.04 1.77 5.47
CA ALA A 8 -8.67 0.60 6.05
C ALA A 8 -7.67 -0.26 6.86
N PHE A 9 -6.39 -0.23 6.47
CA PHE A 9 -5.30 -0.99 7.07
C PHE A 9 -4.82 -0.51 8.44
N VAL A 10 -5.47 0.51 9.03
CA VAL A 10 -5.21 0.91 10.42
C VAL A 10 -5.49 -0.22 11.41
N HIS A 11 -6.40 -1.14 11.06
CA HIS A 11 -6.67 -2.37 11.81
C HIS A 11 -5.87 -3.55 11.26
N ASP A 12 -5.68 -4.57 12.10
CA ASP A 12 -5.07 -5.83 11.67
C ASP A 12 -5.89 -6.51 10.55
N THR A 13 -5.19 -7.15 9.63
CA THR A 13 -5.73 -7.78 8.43
C THR A 13 -5.53 -9.29 8.38
N LYS A 14 -5.14 -9.90 9.51
CA LYS A 14 -4.86 -11.35 9.61
C LYS A 14 -5.96 -12.23 9.06
N LYS A 15 -7.23 -12.06 9.46
CA LYS A 15 -8.35 -12.89 8.98
C LYS A 15 -9.72 -12.30 9.33
N GLY A 16 -10.71 -12.58 8.47
CA GLY A 16 -12.12 -12.41 8.79
C GLY A 16 -12.68 -11.04 8.40
N LEU A 17 -13.89 -10.74 8.90
CA LEU A 17 -14.54 -9.47 8.64
C LEU A 17 -14.00 -8.41 9.60
N ILE A 18 -13.40 -7.35 9.07
CA ILE A 18 -12.80 -6.26 9.84
C ILE A 18 -13.86 -5.19 10.08
N ALA A 19 -14.24 -5.01 11.35
CA ALA A 19 -15.25 -4.06 11.77
C ALA A 19 -14.77 -2.61 11.67
N LYS A 20 -15.73 -1.67 11.59
CA LYS A 20 -15.48 -0.22 11.58
C LYS A 20 -15.32 0.30 13.02
N LYS A 21 -14.43 -0.30 13.82
CA LYS A 21 -14.17 0.16 15.19
C LYS A 21 -13.41 1.49 15.14
N PRO A 22 -13.77 2.53 15.93
CA PRO A 22 -12.91 3.67 16.18
C PRO A 22 -11.70 3.26 17.05
N PHE A 23 -10.64 4.07 17.05
CA PHE A 23 -9.50 3.86 17.93
C PHE A 23 -9.61 4.71 19.18
N GLY A 24 -9.64 4.06 20.33
CA GLY A 24 -9.39 4.68 21.62
C GLY A 24 -7.99 5.32 21.70
N MET A 25 -7.89 6.43 22.42
CA MET A 25 -6.57 7.00 22.74
C MET A 25 -5.66 6.00 23.43
N GLY A 26 -4.45 5.85 22.88
CA GLY A 26 -3.43 4.94 23.41
C GLY A 26 -3.62 3.48 23.04
N GLU A 27 -4.62 3.12 22.23
CA GLU A 27 -4.78 1.76 21.72
C GLU A 27 -3.57 1.35 20.85
N THR A 28 -3.25 0.05 20.85
CA THR A 28 -2.26 -0.58 19.98
C THR A 28 -2.88 -1.79 19.30
N LEU A 29 -2.22 -2.35 18.27
CA LEU A 29 -2.73 -3.54 17.58
C LEU A 29 -2.40 -4.84 18.32
N ASP A 30 -3.22 -5.87 18.11
CA ASP A 30 -2.99 -7.21 18.66
C ASP A 30 -1.63 -7.78 18.23
N GLY A 31 -0.82 -8.15 19.23
CA GLY A 31 0.55 -8.61 19.03
C GLY A 31 1.59 -7.48 18.97
N SER A 32 1.21 -6.25 19.35
CA SER A 32 2.15 -5.18 19.67
C SER A 32 3.12 -5.61 20.78
N LYS A 33 4.33 -5.04 20.76
CA LYS A 33 5.34 -5.27 21.81
C LYS A 33 5.06 -4.43 23.06
N ILE A 34 4.34 -3.33 22.90
CA ILE A 34 3.91 -2.42 23.96
C ILE A 34 2.40 -2.27 23.85
N SER A 35 1.71 -2.39 24.98
CA SER A 35 0.24 -2.39 25.03
C SER A 35 -0.39 -0.99 24.99
N TYR A 36 0.40 0.07 25.19
CA TYR A 36 -0.08 1.44 25.26
C TYR A 36 0.76 2.41 24.42
N LEU A 37 0.07 3.23 23.62
CA LEU A 37 0.68 4.27 22.79
C LEU A 37 0.58 5.65 23.45
N ASP A 38 1.68 6.14 24.02
CA ASP A 38 1.79 7.54 24.42
C ASP A 38 2.28 8.41 23.25
N ILE A 39 1.35 9.11 22.61
CA ILE A 39 1.64 9.98 21.45
C ILE A 39 2.64 11.10 21.80
N ASN A 40 2.59 11.64 23.02
CA ASN A 40 3.50 12.71 23.43
C ASN A 40 4.92 12.17 23.65
N MET A 41 5.03 10.97 24.22
CA MET A 41 6.31 10.29 24.35
C MET A 41 6.91 9.93 22.99
N GLU A 42 6.11 9.43 22.03
CA GLU A 42 6.56 9.18 20.66
C GLU A 42 7.09 10.46 20.00
N LYS A 43 6.36 11.57 20.13
CA LYS A 43 6.80 12.87 19.62
C LYS A 43 8.14 13.28 20.23
N LYS A 44 8.31 13.14 21.55
CA LYS A 44 9.55 13.45 22.25
C LYS A 44 10.73 12.61 21.74
N ILE A 45 10.55 11.29 21.59
CA ILE A 45 11.58 10.37 21.06
C ILE A 45 12.04 10.79 19.66
N ILE A 46 11.10 11.14 18.79
CA ILE A 46 11.37 11.58 17.41
C ILE A 46 12.15 12.91 17.42
N GLU A 47 11.73 13.87 18.23
CA GLU A 47 12.40 15.18 18.35
C GLU A 47 13.81 15.06 18.92
N GLU A 48 14.00 14.23 19.95
CA GLU A 48 15.32 13.98 20.55
C GLU A 48 16.27 13.30 19.56
N ARG A 49 15.79 12.31 18.79
CA ARG A 49 16.60 11.67 17.75
C ARG A 49 17.02 12.67 16.68
N LEU A 50 16.10 13.51 16.21
CA LEU A 50 16.40 14.53 15.21
C LEU A 50 17.43 15.54 15.71
N LYS A 51 17.27 16.03 16.95
CA LYS A 51 18.24 16.92 17.60
C LYS A 51 19.61 16.25 17.73
N ALA A 52 19.67 14.98 18.13
CA ALA A 52 20.93 14.24 18.23
C ALA A 52 21.66 14.14 16.88
N LEU A 53 20.94 13.86 15.80
CA LEU A 53 21.51 13.80 14.44
C LEU A 53 22.02 15.17 13.98
N GLN A 54 21.29 16.24 14.31
CA GLN A 54 21.72 17.62 14.02
C GLN A 54 23.00 18.00 14.78
N MET A 55 23.08 17.67 16.08
CA MET A 55 24.29 17.90 16.89
C MET A 55 25.50 17.11 16.36
N GLN A 56 25.27 15.91 15.82
CA GLN A 56 26.31 15.09 15.18
C GLN A 56 26.71 15.60 13.79
N LYS A 57 26.08 16.68 13.28
CA LYS A 57 26.27 17.20 11.92
C LYS A 57 26.08 16.12 10.84
N ALA A 58 25.13 15.20 11.07
CA ALA A 58 24.77 14.18 10.09
C ALA A 58 24.28 14.83 8.79
N THR A 59 24.64 14.24 7.66
CA THR A 59 24.16 14.69 6.35
C THR A 59 22.65 14.49 6.22
N GLU A 60 22.01 15.21 5.30
CA GLU A 60 20.56 15.06 5.03
C GLU A 60 20.19 13.60 4.68
N ILE A 61 21.07 12.90 3.94
CA ILE A 61 20.88 11.50 3.55
C ILE A 61 20.92 10.59 4.79
N GLU A 62 21.88 10.81 5.69
CA GLU A 62 22.01 10.05 6.94
C GLU A 62 20.84 10.31 7.86
N THR A 63 20.45 11.58 8.04
CA THR A 63 19.28 11.97 8.83
C THR A 63 18.01 11.34 8.27
N THR A 64 17.78 11.43 6.97
CA THR A 64 16.61 10.82 6.31
C THR A 64 16.56 9.32 6.52
N ARG A 65 17.69 8.62 6.37
CA ARG A 65 17.77 7.16 6.61
C ARG A 65 17.48 6.83 8.07
N ALA A 66 18.17 7.48 9.00
CA ALA A 66 18.04 7.22 10.43
C ALA A 66 16.61 7.49 10.93
N MET A 67 15.98 8.58 10.50
CA MET A 67 14.60 8.91 10.89
C MET A 67 13.58 7.95 10.29
N LYS A 68 13.83 7.48 9.06
CA LYS A 68 12.97 6.45 8.45
C LYS A 68 13.06 5.12 9.18
N ASP A 69 14.28 4.68 9.52
CA ASP A 69 14.50 3.43 10.24
C ASP A 69 13.86 3.49 11.62
N LEU A 70 14.05 4.61 12.35
CA LEU A 70 13.38 4.86 13.63
C LEU A 70 11.86 4.81 13.48
N GLY A 71 11.29 5.51 12.50
CA GLY A 71 9.84 5.52 12.31
C GLY A 71 9.25 4.12 12.06
N ILE A 72 9.94 3.30 11.26
CA ILE A 72 9.52 1.91 11.01
C ILE A 72 9.60 1.09 12.30
N GLU A 73 10.67 1.24 13.07
CA GLU A 73 10.82 0.60 14.38
C GLU A 73 9.68 0.99 15.33
N ARG A 74 9.38 2.29 15.46
CA ARG A 74 8.29 2.79 16.32
C ARG A 74 6.92 2.25 15.87
N ALA A 75 6.64 2.23 14.56
CA ALA A 75 5.38 1.68 14.05
C ALA A 75 5.22 0.20 14.42
N MET A 76 6.27 -0.61 14.20
CA MET A 76 6.25 -2.04 14.50
C MET A 76 6.16 -2.33 16.00
N LEU A 77 6.74 -1.46 16.84
CA LEU A 77 6.66 -1.56 18.30
C LEU A 77 5.20 -1.60 18.79
N HIS A 78 4.35 -0.78 18.16
CA HIS A 78 2.92 -0.68 18.46
C HIS A 78 2.03 -1.56 17.58
N GLY A 79 2.64 -2.43 16.76
CA GLY A 79 1.95 -3.43 15.94
C GLY A 79 1.59 -2.99 14.51
N TRP A 80 1.82 -1.73 14.13
CA TRP A 80 1.58 -1.28 12.75
C TRP A 80 2.76 -1.60 11.83
N PRO A 81 2.49 -1.99 10.57
CA PRO A 81 3.54 -2.48 9.69
C PRO A 81 4.48 -1.40 9.13
N ASN A 82 4.05 -0.14 9.15
CA ASN A 82 4.83 0.99 8.67
C ASN A 82 4.32 2.31 9.25
N THR A 83 5.14 3.35 9.08
CA THR A 83 4.85 4.71 9.56
C THR A 83 3.59 5.32 8.97
N TYR A 84 3.25 4.99 7.71
CA TYR A 84 2.05 5.53 7.09
C TYR A 84 0.79 5.07 7.82
N VAL A 85 0.63 3.76 8.03
CA VAL A 85 -0.52 3.23 8.75
C VAL A 85 -0.54 3.71 10.20
N PHE A 86 0.63 3.73 10.86
CA PHE A 86 0.77 4.19 12.23
C PHE A 86 0.31 5.64 12.41
N THR A 87 0.77 6.55 11.55
CA THR A 87 0.37 7.96 11.60
C THR A 87 -1.10 8.18 11.28
N LYS A 88 -1.70 7.35 10.39
CA LYS A 88 -3.15 7.36 10.18
C LYS A 88 -3.91 6.94 11.44
N ALA A 89 -3.47 5.89 12.15
CA ALA A 89 -4.08 5.46 13.40
C ALA A 89 -4.01 6.54 14.49
N ILE A 90 -2.83 7.15 14.70
CA ILE A 90 -2.65 8.30 15.61
C ILE A 90 -3.62 9.44 15.24
N GLY A 91 -3.73 9.77 13.95
CA GLY A 91 -4.64 10.81 13.48
C GLY A 91 -6.11 10.51 13.81
N GLU A 92 -6.53 9.24 13.73
CA GLU A 92 -7.89 8.85 14.14
C GLU A 92 -8.10 8.97 15.66
N MET A 93 -7.13 8.55 16.47
CA MET A 93 -7.21 8.67 17.94
C MET A 93 -7.36 10.13 18.40
N LEU A 94 -6.59 11.03 17.77
CA LEU A 94 -6.68 12.46 18.07
C LEU A 94 -8.03 13.06 17.66
N LEU A 95 -8.66 12.52 16.61
CA LEU A 95 -9.97 12.98 16.13
C LEU A 95 -11.14 12.39 16.91
N GLU A 96 -10.99 11.19 17.47
CA GLU A 96 -12.01 10.60 18.33
C GLU A 96 -12.31 11.51 19.54
N ASN A 97 -11.27 12.10 20.12
CA ASN A 97 -11.38 13.05 21.22
C ASN A 97 -11.62 14.51 20.78
N PHE A 98 -11.85 14.74 19.48
CA PHE A 98 -12.07 16.08 18.97
C PHE A 98 -13.55 16.48 19.02
N GLU A 99 -13.98 17.01 20.15
CA GLU A 99 -15.38 17.36 20.40
C GLU A 99 -15.87 18.59 19.62
N LYS A 100 -14.96 19.41 19.09
CA LYS A 100 -15.31 20.71 18.48
C LYS A 100 -15.99 20.61 17.11
N ALA A 101 -16.02 19.43 16.48
CA ALA A 101 -16.65 19.25 15.19
C ALA A 101 -17.17 17.82 15.00
N LYS A 102 -18.19 17.67 14.16
CA LYS A 102 -18.54 16.37 13.58
C LYS A 102 -17.37 15.82 12.78
N ILE A 103 -17.07 14.53 12.97
CA ILE A 103 -15.96 13.84 12.31
C ILE A 103 -16.48 12.79 11.33
N VAL A 104 -15.95 12.81 10.12
CA VAL A 104 -16.12 11.75 9.11
C VAL A 104 -14.75 11.18 8.78
N ILE A 105 -14.56 9.89 8.99
CA ILE A 105 -13.34 9.16 8.64
C ILE A 105 -13.62 8.28 7.43
N ILE A 106 -12.94 8.56 6.31
CA ILE A 106 -12.92 7.69 5.13
C ILE A 106 -11.68 6.82 5.20
N ARG A 107 -11.87 5.50 5.24
CA ARG A 107 -10.81 4.49 5.31
C ARG A 107 -10.74 3.72 3.98
N PRO A 108 -10.01 4.24 2.97
CA PRO A 108 -9.81 3.53 1.72
C PRO A 108 -8.82 2.37 1.86
N THR A 109 -9.01 1.35 1.02
CA THR A 109 -8.05 0.27 0.81
C THR A 109 -6.95 0.71 -0.15
N ILE A 110 -6.26 -0.19 -0.86
CA ILE A 110 -5.17 0.22 -1.76
C ILE A 110 -5.76 1.05 -2.90
N VAL A 111 -5.48 2.35 -2.88
CA VAL A 111 -5.94 3.25 -3.93
C VAL A 111 -5.13 3.03 -5.20
N THR A 112 -5.85 2.80 -6.30
CA THR A 112 -5.30 2.63 -7.66
C THR A 112 -5.62 3.85 -8.51
N SER A 113 -5.33 3.78 -9.81
CA SER A 113 -5.68 4.87 -10.73
C SER A 113 -7.19 5.17 -10.72
N THR A 114 -7.57 6.28 -11.31
CA THR A 114 -8.98 6.57 -11.56
C THR A 114 -9.62 5.53 -12.49
N TYR A 115 -10.88 5.19 -12.22
CA TYR A 115 -11.67 4.31 -13.07
C TYR A 115 -12.27 5.06 -14.24
N LYS A 116 -13.03 6.13 -13.97
CA LYS A 116 -13.73 6.95 -14.96
C LYS A 116 -13.40 8.43 -14.84
N GLU A 117 -13.45 8.99 -13.64
CA GLU A 117 -13.36 10.44 -13.42
C GLU A 117 -12.02 10.84 -12.80
N SER A 118 -11.46 12.02 -13.06
CA SER A 118 -11.76 13.00 -14.11
C SER A 118 -11.38 12.52 -15.52
N PHE A 119 -10.44 11.57 -15.64
CA PHE A 119 -10.22 10.77 -16.84
C PHE A 119 -9.63 9.40 -16.45
N PRO A 120 -9.86 8.32 -17.22
CA PRO A 120 -9.43 6.97 -16.85
C PRO A 120 -7.91 6.79 -16.78
N GLY A 121 -7.44 6.07 -15.76
CA GLY A 121 -6.05 5.65 -15.64
C GLY A 121 -5.11 6.72 -15.08
N TRP A 122 -5.64 7.87 -14.66
CA TRP A 122 -4.82 8.88 -13.99
C TRP A 122 -4.34 8.36 -12.64
N ILE A 123 -3.06 8.56 -12.36
CA ILE A 123 -2.43 8.21 -11.08
C ILE A 123 -1.21 9.08 -10.84
N GLU A 124 -1.00 9.47 -9.59
CA GLU A 124 0.17 10.23 -9.17
C GLU A 124 1.22 9.31 -8.52
N GLY A 125 2.30 9.10 -9.27
CA GLY A 125 3.47 8.36 -8.82
C GLY A 125 3.26 6.86 -8.72
N VAL A 126 4.29 6.17 -8.22
CA VAL A 126 4.28 4.72 -8.02
C VAL A 126 3.89 4.42 -6.58
N ARG A 127 2.76 3.72 -6.38
CA ARG A 127 2.28 3.26 -5.06
C ARG A 127 2.36 1.73 -4.97
N THR A 128 1.84 1.17 -3.87
CA THR A 128 1.96 -0.24 -3.45
C THR A 128 2.07 -1.27 -4.58
N MET A 129 0.98 -1.52 -5.31
CA MET A 129 0.98 -2.50 -6.39
C MET A 129 1.81 -2.06 -7.59
N ASP A 130 1.79 -0.77 -7.91
CA ASP A 130 2.53 -0.17 -9.01
C ASP A 130 4.03 -0.43 -8.86
N SER A 131 4.55 -0.43 -7.62
CA SER A 131 5.96 -0.71 -7.37
C SER A 131 6.36 -2.14 -7.77
N ILE A 132 5.45 -3.10 -7.58
CA ILE A 132 5.60 -4.49 -8.02
C ILE A 132 5.54 -4.54 -9.55
N PHE A 133 4.55 -3.86 -10.15
CA PHE A 133 4.41 -3.74 -11.61
C PHE A 133 5.68 -3.20 -12.27
N VAL A 134 6.21 -2.09 -11.76
CA VAL A 134 7.42 -1.44 -12.28
C VAL A 134 8.66 -2.28 -12.06
N ALA A 135 8.82 -2.89 -10.88
CA ALA A 135 9.96 -3.76 -10.61
C ALA A 135 9.96 -5.00 -11.51
N TYR A 136 8.78 -5.56 -11.76
CA TYR A 136 8.60 -6.70 -12.66
C TYR A 136 8.82 -6.33 -14.12
N GLY A 137 8.17 -5.27 -14.62
CA GLY A 137 8.34 -4.77 -15.99
C GLY A 137 9.77 -4.33 -16.32
N LYS A 138 10.53 -3.83 -15.33
CA LYS A 138 11.96 -3.52 -15.49
C LYS A 138 12.89 -4.74 -15.34
N GLY A 139 12.34 -5.96 -15.24
CA GLY A 139 13.10 -7.21 -15.09
C GLY A 139 13.90 -7.30 -13.78
N LYS A 140 13.55 -6.49 -12.77
CA LYS A 140 14.22 -6.47 -11.46
C LYS A 140 13.62 -7.48 -10.48
N LEU A 141 12.37 -7.86 -10.71
CA LEU A 141 11.63 -8.83 -9.90
C LEU A 141 11.45 -10.13 -10.68
N LYS A 142 12.00 -11.24 -10.17
CA LYS A 142 11.87 -12.59 -10.78
C LYS A 142 11.06 -13.56 -9.92
N PHE A 143 11.05 -13.32 -8.61
CA PHE A 143 10.25 -14.05 -7.65
C PHE A 143 9.73 -13.07 -6.61
N PHE A 144 8.60 -13.39 -5.98
CA PHE A 144 7.99 -12.56 -4.96
C PHE A 144 7.17 -13.40 -3.99
N ALA A 145 7.07 -12.97 -2.73
CA ALA A 145 6.20 -13.64 -1.78
C ALA A 145 4.76 -13.13 -1.90
N GLY A 146 3.79 -14.00 -1.65
CA GLY A 146 2.38 -13.63 -1.59
C GLY A 146 1.49 -14.86 -1.66
N ASP A 147 0.36 -14.83 -0.96
CA ASP A 147 -0.64 -15.89 -1.04
C ASP A 147 -1.43 -15.72 -2.36
N PRO A 148 -1.38 -16.67 -3.32
CA PRO A 148 -2.12 -16.56 -4.57
C PRO A 148 -3.64 -16.45 -4.38
N ASN A 149 -4.14 -16.95 -3.24
CA ASN A 149 -5.55 -16.96 -2.88
C ASN A 149 -5.96 -15.71 -2.09
N SER A 150 -5.02 -14.84 -1.70
CA SER A 150 -5.35 -13.57 -1.07
C SER A 150 -6.10 -12.65 -2.04
N THR A 151 -6.95 -11.83 -1.46
CA THR A 151 -7.69 -10.80 -2.17
C THR A 151 -7.03 -9.46 -1.84
N PRO A 152 -6.11 -8.94 -2.66
CA PRO A 152 -5.59 -7.59 -2.46
C PRO A 152 -6.77 -6.63 -2.52
N ASP A 153 -7.11 -5.96 -1.40
CA ASP A 153 -8.23 -5.03 -1.40
C ASP A 153 -7.80 -3.71 -2.01
N MET A 154 -8.47 -3.35 -3.10
CA MET A 154 -8.15 -2.21 -3.94
C MET A 154 -9.39 -1.39 -4.24
N ILE A 155 -9.21 -0.10 -4.48
CA ILE A 155 -10.26 0.76 -4.97
C ILE A 155 -9.71 1.82 -5.93
N PRO A 156 -10.40 2.17 -7.02
CA PRO A 156 -10.05 3.32 -7.85
C PRO A 156 -10.15 4.65 -7.08
N GLY A 157 -9.24 5.59 -7.38
CA GLY A 157 -9.14 6.86 -6.66
C GLY A 157 -10.39 7.74 -6.75
N ASP A 158 -11.06 7.74 -7.90
CA ASP A 158 -12.30 8.48 -8.13
C ASP A 158 -13.48 7.96 -7.31
N MET A 159 -13.54 6.65 -7.07
CA MET A 159 -14.54 6.09 -6.14
C MET A 159 -14.31 6.55 -4.70
N VAL A 160 -13.05 6.74 -4.28
CA VAL A 160 -12.73 7.30 -2.96
C VAL A 160 -13.22 8.75 -2.86
N VAL A 161 -12.95 9.55 -3.88
CA VAL A 161 -13.42 10.95 -3.95
C VAL A 161 -14.95 11.02 -3.95
N ASN A 162 -15.62 10.19 -4.75
CA ASN A 162 -17.09 10.15 -4.81
C ASN A 162 -17.70 9.75 -3.46
N CYS A 163 -17.08 8.83 -2.73
CA CYS A 163 -17.47 8.49 -1.35
C CYS A 163 -17.28 9.66 -0.38
N MET A 164 -16.17 10.40 -0.48
CA MET A 164 -15.92 11.60 0.33
C MET A 164 -16.99 12.67 0.08
N LEU A 165 -17.28 12.97 -1.19
CA LEU A 165 -18.29 13.95 -1.59
C LEU A 165 -19.68 13.53 -1.12
N ALA A 166 -20.01 12.24 -1.25
CA ALA A 166 -21.26 11.68 -0.74
C ALA A 166 -21.39 11.85 0.77
N ALA A 167 -20.33 11.51 1.52
CA ALA A 167 -20.33 11.67 2.97
C ALA A 167 -20.48 13.15 3.38
N ILE A 168 -19.81 14.07 2.67
CA ILE A 168 -19.97 15.51 2.90
C ILE A 168 -21.42 15.95 2.66
N ALA A 169 -22.02 15.54 1.53
CA ALA A 169 -23.37 15.94 1.16
C ALA A 169 -24.43 15.46 2.16
N ILE A 170 -24.30 14.21 2.64
CA ILE A 170 -25.21 13.66 3.66
C ILE A 170 -24.99 14.32 5.02
N HIS A 171 -23.73 14.54 5.40
CA HIS A 171 -23.41 14.99 6.76
C HIS A 171 -23.29 16.50 6.93
N SER A 172 -23.47 17.32 5.89
CA SER A 172 -23.31 18.78 5.99
C SER A 172 -24.36 19.43 6.91
N ASN A 173 -25.58 18.90 6.95
CA ASN A 173 -26.73 19.57 7.56
C ASN A 173 -27.16 19.03 8.94
N HIS A 174 -26.53 17.97 9.45
CA HIS A 174 -26.86 17.47 10.79
C HIS A 174 -26.05 18.20 11.87
N HIS A 175 -26.71 18.72 12.91
CA HIS A 175 -26.06 19.50 13.97
C HIS A 175 -25.51 18.67 15.14
N GLN A 176 -25.70 17.34 15.13
CA GLN A 176 -25.21 16.47 16.19
C GLN A 176 -23.71 16.12 16.04
N HIS A 177 -23.01 16.13 17.17
CA HIS A 177 -21.65 15.59 17.31
C HIS A 177 -21.71 14.07 17.16
N ASN A 178 -21.28 13.57 15.99
CA ASN A 178 -21.22 12.15 15.68
C ASN A 178 -19.91 11.84 14.93
N LEU A 179 -19.37 10.65 15.17
CA LEU A 179 -18.25 10.08 14.42
C LEU A 179 -18.78 9.07 13.40
N PHE A 180 -18.50 9.31 12.12
CA PHE A 180 -18.87 8.38 11.04
C PHE A 180 -17.62 7.78 10.40
N ILE A 181 -17.58 6.45 10.29
CA ILE A 181 -16.47 5.72 9.68
C ILE A 181 -16.97 4.96 8.46
N TYR A 182 -16.28 5.13 7.33
CA TYR A 182 -16.57 4.49 6.06
C TYR A 182 -15.36 3.72 5.54
N HIS A 183 -15.42 2.39 5.55
CA HIS A 183 -14.47 1.58 4.79
C HIS A 183 -14.85 1.58 3.32
N ILE A 184 -13.90 1.94 2.45
CA ILE A 184 -14.11 1.89 1.00
C ILE A 184 -13.06 0.99 0.35
N GLY A 185 -13.55 -0.12 -0.19
CA GLY A 185 -12.76 -1.18 -0.80
C GLY A 185 -13.64 -2.06 -1.68
N SER A 186 -13.01 -2.99 -2.39
CA SER A 186 -13.71 -3.90 -3.31
C SER A 186 -13.80 -5.32 -2.79
N SER A 187 -12.97 -5.74 -1.82
CA SER A 187 -12.84 -7.16 -1.42
C SER A 187 -14.17 -7.81 -1.01
N ARG A 188 -15.07 -7.06 -0.35
CA ARG A 188 -16.37 -7.56 0.10
C ARG A 188 -17.39 -7.74 -1.03
N ARG A 189 -17.30 -6.93 -2.09
CA ARG A 189 -18.36 -6.81 -3.11
C ARG A 189 -17.98 -7.28 -4.50
N ASN A 190 -16.73 -7.06 -4.88
CA ASN A 190 -16.17 -7.40 -6.18
C ASN A 190 -14.70 -7.82 -6.02
N PRO A 191 -14.43 -8.95 -5.33
CA PRO A 191 -13.06 -9.37 -5.04
C PRO A 191 -12.29 -9.75 -6.30
N VAL A 192 -11.01 -9.36 -6.37
CA VAL A 192 -10.05 -9.86 -7.35
C VAL A 192 -8.93 -10.61 -6.63
N LYS A 193 -8.59 -11.81 -7.11
CA LYS A 193 -7.52 -12.63 -6.52
C LYS A 193 -6.14 -12.16 -6.96
N TYR A 194 -5.16 -12.26 -6.06
CA TYR A 194 -3.77 -11.94 -6.36
C TYR A 194 -3.25 -12.68 -7.60
N ALA A 195 -3.59 -13.97 -7.74
CA ALA A 195 -3.23 -14.78 -8.92
C ALA A 195 -3.75 -14.18 -10.25
N LYS A 196 -4.96 -13.59 -10.24
CA LYS A 196 -5.55 -12.94 -11.42
C LYS A 196 -4.85 -11.63 -11.73
N VAL A 197 -4.59 -10.78 -10.73
CA VAL A 197 -3.82 -9.54 -10.94
C VAL A 197 -2.44 -9.83 -11.53
N LYS A 198 -1.76 -10.85 -10.98
CA LYS A 198 -0.46 -11.31 -11.50
C LYS A 198 -0.53 -11.72 -12.97
N SER A 199 -1.51 -12.52 -13.36
CA SER A 199 -1.63 -12.97 -14.75
C SER A 199 -1.94 -11.82 -15.71
N LEU A 200 -2.79 -10.88 -15.30
CA LEU A 200 -3.07 -9.65 -16.06
C LEU A 200 -1.82 -8.78 -16.23
N MET A 201 -1.05 -8.59 -15.15
CA MET A 201 0.21 -7.84 -15.17
C MET A 201 1.23 -8.49 -16.11
N GLN A 202 1.38 -9.81 -16.06
CA GLN A 202 2.28 -10.54 -16.94
C GLN A 202 1.85 -10.44 -18.40
N ARG A 203 0.57 -10.63 -18.69
CA ARG A 203 0.02 -10.49 -20.05
C ARG A 203 0.30 -9.09 -20.60
N TYR A 204 -0.08 -8.06 -19.84
CA TYR A 204 0.14 -6.66 -20.24
C TYR A 204 1.61 -6.36 -20.55
N LEU A 205 2.54 -6.76 -19.68
CA LEU A 205 3.97 -6.48 -19.85
C LEU A 205 4.64 -7.34 -20.94
N THR A 206 4.03 -8.46 -21.33
CA THR A 206 4.48 -9.27 -22.46
C THR A 206 4.09 -8.62 -23.78
N GLU A 207 2.85 -8.10 -23.85
CA GLU A 207 2.33 -7.38 -25.02
C GLU A 207 2.89 -5.96 -25.15
N ASN A 208 3.16 -5.30 -24.01
CA ASN A 208 3.62 -3.91 -23.91
C ASN A 208 4.90 -3.83 -23.06
N PRO A 209 6.03 -4.35 -23.56
CA PRO A 209 7.28 -4.39 -22.79
C PRO A 209 7.78 -2.98 -22.47
N LEU A 210 8.19 -2.77 -21.22
CA LEU A 210 8.88 -1.53 -20.82
C LEU A 210 10.25 -1.45 -21.51
N LEU A 211 10.72 -0.23 -21.73
CA LEU A 211 12.01 0.01 -22.37
C LEU A 211 13.14 0.10 -21.33
N ASP A 212 14.32 -0.41 -21.70
CA ASP A 212 15.56 -0.18 -20.95
C ASP A 212 16.11 1.24 -21.22
N SER A 213 17.22 1.58 -20.57
CA SER A 213 17.87 2.89 -20.74
C SER A 213 18.42 3.14 -22.15
N ARG A 214 18.40 2.13 -23.03
CA ARG A 214 18.81 2.22 -24.44
C ARG A 214 17.61 2.14 -25.38
N GLY A 215 16.39 2.23 -24.86
CA GLY A 215 15.16 2.14 -25.66
C GLY A 215 14.82 0.73 -26.13
N ARG A 216 15.44 -0.32 -25.58
CA ARG A 216 15.18 -1.71 -26.01
C ARG A 216 14.08 -2.35 -25.17
N PRO A 217 13.15 -3.12 -25.78
CA PRO A 217 12.12 -3.86 -25.05
C PRO A 217 12.70 -4.84 -24.03
N ILE A 218 12.23 -4.77 -22.78
CA ILE A 218 12.58 -5.70 -21.71
C ILE A 218 11.65 -6.90 -21.78
N LYS A 219 12.22 -8.10 -21.99
CA LYS A 219 11.47 -9.36 -21.92
C LYS A 219 11.24 -9.76 -20.47
N VAL A 220 9.98 -9.76 -20.04
CA VAL A 220 9.60 -10.24 -18.71
C VAL A 220 9.53 -11.78 -18.70
N ALA A 221 10.09 -12.39 -17.65
CA ALA A 221 9.99 -13.84 -17.42
C ALA A 221 8.76 -14.15 -16.56
N GLN A 222 8.37 -15.43 -16.46
CA GLN A 222 7.35 -15.85 -15.51
C GLN A 222 7.74 -15.43 -14.08
N LEU A 223 6.86 -14.72 -13.37
CA LEU A 223 7.08 -14.35 -11.98
C LEU A 223 6.82 -15.56 -11.07
N THR A 224 7.83 -16.05 -10.36
CA THR A 224 7.67 -17.12 -9.37
C THR A 224 7.02 -16.56 -8.10
N ILE A 225 5.91 -17.15 -7.65
CA ILE A 225 5.25 -16.74 -6.40
C ILE A 225 5.54 -17.75 -5.31
N LEU A 226 5.96 -17.24 -4.16
CA LEU A 226 6.30 -18.01 -2.98
C LEU A 226 5.22 -17.76 -1.93
N SER A 227 4.41 -18.79 -1.66
CA SER A 227 3.15 -18.69 -0.91
C SER A 227 3.31 -18.38 0.57
N THR A 228 4.54 -18.40 1.11
CA THR A 228 4.85 -18.06 2.49
C THR A 228 6.20 -17.35 2.60
N MET A 229 6.41 -16.58 3.67
CA MET A 229 7.72 -16.00 3.97
C MET A 229 8.81 -17.05 4.19
N ALA A 230 8.46 -18.22 4.73
CA ALA A 230 9.40 -19.34 4.88
C ALA A 230 9.87 -19.85 3.51
N SER A 231 8.94 -20.10 2.58
CA SER A 231 9.29 -20.49 1.21
C SER A 231 10.09 -19.41 0.48
N PHE A 232 9.81 -18.13 0.76
CA PHE A 232 10.56 -16.99 0.23
C PHE A 232 12.02 -16.96 0.69
N HIS A 233 12.25 -17.09 2.00
CA HIS A 233 13.61 -17.13 2.54
C HIS A 233 14.39 -18.38 2.12
N ASN A 234 13.74 -19.55 2.10
CA ASN A 234 14.37 -20.79 1.64
C ASN A 234 14.78 -20.69 0.17
N TYR A 235 13.93 -20.13 -0.69
CA TYR A 235 14.26 -19.93 -2.10
C TYR A 235 15.47 -19.01 -2.30
N ILE A 236 15.54 -17.91 -1.54
CA ILE A 236 16.71 -17.01 -1.55
C ILE A 236 17.97 -17.76 -1.10
N ALA A 237 17.88 -18.50 0.01
CA ALA A 237 18.99 -19.21 0.60
C ALA A 237 19.56 -20.30 -0.33
N ILE A 238 18.69 -20.99 -1.07
CA ILE A 238 19.09 -22.09 -1.96
C ILE A 238 19.56 -21.56 -3.33
N HIS A 239 18.82 -20.63 -3.95
CA HIS A 239 19.05 -20.28 -5.35
C HIS A 239 19.85 -18.98 -5.56
N TYR A 240 19.86 -18.06 -4.59
CA TYR A 240 20.44 -16.72 -4.79
C TYR A 240 21.68 -16.47 -3.94
N LEU A 241 21.71 -16.89 -2.67
CA LEU A 241 22.87 -16.68 -1.82
C LEU A 241 24.13 -17.40 -2.33
N PRO A 242 24.08 -18.69 -2.73
CA PRO A 242 25.27 -19.38 -3.23
C PRO A 242 25.79 -18.74 -4.52
N PHE A 243 24.88 -18.39 -5.44
CA PHE A 243 25.22 -17.68 -6.67
C PHE A 243 25.90 -16.33 -6.40
N LEU A 244 25.39 -15.55 -5.45
CA LEU A 244 26.01 -14.29 -5.06
C LEU A 244 27.39 -14.48 -4.41
N GLN A 245 27.57 -15.52 -3.60
CA GLN A 245 28.87 -15.85 -3.01
C GLN A 245 29.90 -16.25 -4.08
N ILE A 246 29.50 -17.09 -5.04
CA ILE A 246 30.34 -17.49 -6.18
C ILE A 246 30.73 -16.25 -7.00
N LEU A 247 29.77 -15.38 -7.33
CA LEU A 247 30.06 -14.14 -8.05
C LEU A 247 31.00 -13.21 -7.26
N LYS A 248 30.84 -13.12 -5.94
CA LYS A 248 31.72 -12.32 -5.09
C LYS A 248 33.15 -12.86 -5.11
N LEU A 249 33.32 -14.17 -5.03
CA LEU A 249 34.62 -14.83 -5.08
C LEU A 249 35.26 -14.67 -6.48
N ALA A 250 34.51 -14.94 -7.56
CA ALA A 250 34.96 -14.73 -8.92
C ALA A 250 35.37 -13.26 -9.15
N ASN A 251 34.62 -12.31 -8.62
CA ASN A 251 34.97 -10.90 -8.70
C ASN A 251 36.32 -10.57 -8.02
N MET A 252 36.61 -11.24 -6.90
CA MET A 252 37.87 -11.09 -6.17
C MET A 252 39.04 -11.74 -6.92
N ILE A 253 38.84 -12.94 -7.48
CA ILE A 253 39.85 -13.69 -8.23
C ILE A 253 40.19 -12.99 -9.56
N PHE A 254 39.18 -12.50 -10.29
CA PHE A 254 39.34 -11.90 -11.61
C PHE A 254 39.40 -10.36 -11.57
N CYS A 255 40.05 -9.79 -10.54
CA CYS A 255 40.37 -8.36 -10.46
C CYS A 255 39.21 -7.41 -10.82
N ASN A 256 38.04 -7.61 -10.24
CA ASN A 256 36.82 -6.82 -10.46
C ASN A 256 36.10 -6.97 -11.81
N LEU A 257 36.45 -7.96 -12.64
CA LEU A 257 35.78 -8.20 -13.93
C LEU A 257 34.26 -8.43 -13.79
N PHE A 258 33.82 -9.03 -12.68
CA PHE A 258 32.41 -9.35 -12.41
C PHE A 258 31.70 -8.31 -11.53
N GLY A 259 32.32 -7.16 -11.26
CA GLY A 259 31.89 -6.27 -10.19
C GLY A 259 30.52 -5.68 -10.45
N SER A 260 30.26 -5.30 -11.70
CA SER A 260 28.97 -4.78 -12.15
C SER A 260 27.86 -5.84 -12.09
N ILE A 261 28.16 -7.09 -12.43
CA ILE A 261 27.21 -8.21 -12.40
C ILE A 261 26.83 -8.54 -10.95
N TYR A 262 27.82 -8.67 -10.07
CA TYR A 262 27.62 -8.89 -8.65
C TYR A 262 26.81 -7.76 -8.01
N ALA A 263 27.19 -6.49 -8.24
CA ALA A 263 26.48 -5.34 -7.71
C ALA A 263 25.02 -5.29 -8.18
N ASN A 264 24.77 -5.58 -9.46
CA ASN A 264 23.43 -5.63 -10.02
C ASN A 264 22.59 -6.77 -9.42
N ALA A 265 23.16 -7.97 -9.29
CA ALA A 265 22.48 -9.12 -8.69
C ALA A 265 22.12 -8.86 -7.23
N ARG A 266 23.06 -8.33 -6.44
CA ARG A 266 22.84 -7.95 -5.04
C ARG A 266 21.78 -6.87 -4.90
N ARG A 267 21.80 -5.85 -5.77
CA ARG A 267 20.79 -4.77 -5.78
C ARG A 267 19.40 -5.29 -6.09
N ARG A 268 19.27 -6.23 -7.04
CA ARG A 268 17.98 -6.88 -7.37
C ARG A 268 17.44 -7.68 -6.19
N LEU A 269 18.28 -8.50 -5.54
CA LEU A 269 17.88 -9.25 -4.35
C LEU A 269 17.44 -8.31 -3.21
N SER A 270 18.23 -7.28 -2.91
CA SER A 270 17.90 -6.28 -1.89
C SER A 270 16.59 -5.56 -2.18
N THR A 271 16.33 -5.22 -3.44
CA THR A 271 15.04 -4.61 -3.86
C THR A 271 13.88 -5.56 -3.63
N THR A 272 14.04 -6.84 -4.01
CA THR A 272 13.02 -7.88 -3.84
C THR A 272 12.69 -8.08 -2.37
N MET A 273 13.71 -8.28 -1.52
CA MET A 273 13.53 -8.42 -0.07
C MET A 273 12.81 -7.21 0.53
N ARG A 274 13.25 -5.98 0.18
CA ARG A 274 12.65 -4.76 0.71
C ARG A 274 11.18 -4.62 0.32
N LEU A 275 10.83 -4.90 -0.93
CA LEU A 275 9.44 -4.84 -1.39
C LEU A 275 8.58 -5.91 -0.70
N THR A 276 9.10 -7.13 -0.56
CA THR A 276 8.40 -8.23 0.10
C THR A 276 8.14 -7.92 1.57
N GLU A 277 9.16 -7.49 2.32
CA GLU A 277 8.99 -7.14 3.75
C GLU A 277 8.04 -5.97 3.95
N LEU A 278 8.17 -4.91 3.13
CA LEU A 278 7.31 -3.74 3.23
C LEU A 278 5.84 -4.07 2.99
N TYR A 279 5.56 -4.96 2.04
CA TYR A 279 4.19 -5.29 1.64
C TYR A 279 3.65 -6.60 2.23
N LYS A 280 4.45 -7.34 3.00
CA LYS A 280 4.08 -8.58 3.66
C LYS A 280 2.68 -8.57 4.31
N PRO A 281 2.28 -7.55 5.10
CA PRO A 281 0.96 -7.51 5.72
C PRO A 281 -0.19 -7.51 4.70
N TYR A 282 0.03 -6.89 3.54
CA TYR A 282 -0.98 -6.78 2.48
C TYR A 282 -1.00 -8.01 1.56
N LEU A 283 0.17 -8.61 1.31
CA LEU A 283 0.33 -9.77 0.43
C LEU A 283 -0.23 -11.06 1.01
N PHE A 284 -0.30 -11.14 2.34
CA PHE A 284 -0.82 -12.27 3.10
C PHE A 284 -2.10 -11.92 3.87
N SER A 285 -2.70 -10.76 3.60
CA SER A 285 -3.98 -10.38 4.21
C SER A 285 -5.09 -11.34 3.77
N GLN A 286 -5.85 -11.84 4.74
CA GLN A 286 -7.08 -12.59 4.52
C GLN A 286 -8.30 -11.85 5.10
N GLY A 287 -8.12 -10.59 5.49
CA GLY A 287 -9.17 -9.74 5.99
C GLY A 287 -10.04 -9.16 4.88
N VAL A 288 -11.34 -9.02 5.17
CA VAL A 288 -12.32 -8.32 4.34
C VAL A 288 -12.88 -7.17 5.15
N PHE A 289 -12.83 -5.95 4.64
CA PHE A 289 -13.33 -4.79 5.38
C PHE A 289 -14.86 -4.69 5.31
N ASP A 290 -15.50 -4.41 6.45
CA ASP A 290 -16.94 -4.22 6.50
C ASP A 290 -17.37 -2.89 5.87
N ASP A 291 -17.99 -2.96 4.70
CA ASP A 291 -18.45 -1.79 3.95
C ASP A 291 -19.92 -1.39 4.19
N MET A 292 -20.59 -1.94 5.22
CA MET A 292 -22.02 -1.69 5.46
C MET A 292 -22.37 -0.19 5.60
N ASN A 293 -21.51 0.62 6.23
CA ASN A 293 -21.77 2.07 6.34
C ASN A 293 -21.70 2.74 4.96
N THR A 294 -20.72 2.35 4.15
CA THR A 294 -20.51 2.86 2.79
C THR A 294 -21.67 2.47 1.89
N GLU A 295 -22.25 1.29 2.09
CA GLU A 295 -23.46 0.88 1.41
C GLU A 295 -24.68 1.70 1.78
N ASN A 296 -24.89 1.93 3.08
CA ASN A 296 -25.96 2.80 3.54
C ASN A 296 -25.79 4.22 2.98
N LEU A 297 -24.55 4.72 2.88
CA LEU A 297 -24.25 5.99 2.24
C LEU A 297 -24.63 6.01 0.76
N ARG A 298 -24.33 4.95 0.00
CA ARG A 298 -24.76 4.82 -1.41
C ARG A 298 -26.28 4.87 -1.53
N ARG A 299 -27.01 4.20 -0.65
CA ARG A 299 -28.49 4.19 -0.65
C ARG A 299 -29.06 5.59 -0.37
N MET A 300 -28.56 6.25 0.67
CA MET A 300 -28.98 7.62 1.00
C MET A 300 -28.76 8.60 -0.14
N ILE A 301 -27.61 8.54 -0.84
CA ILE A 301 -27.34 9.39 -2.01
C ILE A 301 -28.26 9.09 -3.19
N LYS A 302 -28.58 7.81 -3.41
CA LYS A 302 -29.52 7.41 -4.48
C LYS A 302 -30.93 7.92 -4.21
N GLU A 303 -31.33 7.95 -2.94
CA GLU A 303 -32.64 8.44 -2.50
C GLU A 303 -32.72 9.97 -2.44
N SER A 304 -31.59 10.68 -2.22
CA SER A 304 -31.58 12.14 -2.04
C SER A 304 -31.83 12.97 -3.31
N ASN A 305 -32.18 12.35 -4.45
CA ASN A 305 -32.45 13.03 -5.74
C ASN A 305 -31.38 14.06 -6.16
N THR A 306 -30.15 13.90 -5.69
CA THR A 306 -29.04 14.78 -6.01
C THR A 306 -28.73 14.67 -7.50
N LYS A 307 -28.69 15.82 -8.21
CA LYS A 307 -28.35 15.88 -9.65
C LYS A 307 -26.94 15.34 -9.97
N VAL A 308 -26.07 15.22 -8.96
CA VAL A 308 -24.70 14.71 -9.10
C VAL A 308 -24.69 13.20 -8.91
N MET A 309 -24.35 12.47 -9.97
CA MET A 309 -24.24 11.01 -9.93
C MET A 309 -22.90 10.57 -9.31
N LEU A 310 -22.82 10.54 -7.98
CA LEU A 310 -21.65 10.08 -7.25
C LEU A 310 -21.61 8.55 -7.21
N ASN A 311 -20.91 7.92 -8.17
CA ASN A 311 -20.77 6.47 -8.20
C ASN A 311 -19.47 6.02 -7.50
N PHE A 312 -19.63 5.16 -6.50
CA PHE A 312 -18.54 4.49 -5.78
C PHE A 312 -18.93 3.05 -5.41
N ASP A 313 -19.72 2.38 -6.26
CA ASP A 313 -19.98 0.93 -6.16
C ASP A 313 -18.89 0.14 -6.91
N PRO A 314 -18.03 -0.62 -6.22
CA PRO A 314 -16.98 -1.40 -6.87
C PRO A 314 -17.53 -2.55 -7.75
N LYS A 315 -18.81 -2.92 -7.67
CA LYS A 315 -19.42 -3.94 -8.53
C LYS A 315 -19.38 -3.58 -10.02
N CYS A 316 -19.29 -2.30 -10.35
CA CYS A 316 -19.20 -1.86 -11.74
C CYS A 316 -17.80 -2.01 -12.36
N ILE A 317 -16.79 -2.41 -11.57
CA ILE A 317 -15.41 -2.60 -12.04
C ILE A 317 -15.31 -3.92 -12.81
N GLN A 318 -14.99 -3.83 -14.09
CA GLN A 318 -14.56 -4.97 -14.90
C GLN A 318 -13.04 -5.14 -14.74
N TRP A 319 -12.59 -6.03 -13.85
CA TRP A 319 -11.18 -6.08 -13.43
C TRP A 319 -10.18 -6.27 -14.58
N ASP A 320 -10.48 -7.16 -15.54
CA ASP A 320 -9.60 -7.40 -16.69
C ASP A 320 -9.40 -6.13 -17.53
N GLU A 321 -10.50 -5.46 -17.86
CA GLU A 321 -10.52 -4.20 -18.61
C GLU A 321 -9.82 -3.10 -17.82
N TYR A 322 -10.18 -2.96 -16.54
CA TYR A 322 -9.63 -1.94 -15.66
C TYR A 322 -8.12 -2.08 -15.51
N PHE A 323 -7.60 -3.28 -15.25
CA PHE A 323 -6.15 -3.43 -15.09
C PHE A 323 -5.40 -3.21 -16.41
N VAL A 324 -5.82 -3.85 -17.50
CA VAL A 324 -5.06 -3.84 -18.77
C VAL A 324 -5.19 -2.52 -19.50
N ASN A 325 -6.42 -2.03 -19.70
CA ASN A 325 -6.68 -0.90 -20.57
C ASN A 325 -6.71 0.44 -19.82
N THR A 326 -6.86 0.42 -18.49
CA THR A 326 -6.93 1.64 -17.68
C THR A 326 -5.71 1.80 -16.77
N HIS A 327 -5.51 0.91 -15.80
CA HIS A 327 -4.54 1.10 -14.73
C HIS A 327 -3.08 0.91 -15.19
N PHE A 328 -2.73 -0.23 -15.79
CA PHE A 328 -1.36 -0.49 -16.27
C PHE A 328 -0.98 0.45 -17.43
N LYS A 329 -1.92 0.69 -18.35
CA LYS A 329 -1.78 1.70 -19.39
C LYS A 329 -1.53 3.09 -18.80
N GLY A 330 -2.33 3.47 -17.80
CA GLY A 330 -2.18 4.71 -17.04
C GLY A 330 -0.80 4.85 -16.40
N LEU A 331 -0.32 3.81 -15.71
CA LEU A 331 1.02 3.78 -15.12
C LEU A 331 2.12 4.03 -16.17
N THR A 332 2.04 3.34 -17.32
CA THR A 332 3.03 3.55 -18.38
C THR A 332 2.98 4.95 -18.98
N LYS A 333 1.78 5.53 -19.12
CA LYS A 333 1.56 6.83 -19.75
C LYS A 333 1.90 8.02 -18.84
N TYR A 334 1.49 7.96 -17.58
CA TYR A 334 1.53 9.10 -16.66
C TYR A 334 2.70 9.07 -15.69
N VAL A 335 3.23 7.89 -15.36
CA VAL A 335 4.24 7.74 -14.30
C VAL A 335 5.61 7.34 -14.82
N LEU A 336 5.68 6.46 -15.82
CA LEU A 336 6.93 5.85 -16.29
C LEU A 336 7.61 6.58 -17.47
N LYS A 337 7.33 7.87 -17.63
CA LYS A 337 7.94 8.70 -18.68
C LYS A 337 9.46 8.61 -18.71
#